data_AF-A0A154BXE2-F1
#
_entry.id   AF-A0A154BXE2-F1
#
_cell.length_a   1.000
_cell.length_b   1.000
_cell.length_c   1.000
_cell.angle_alpha   90.00
_cell.angle_beta   90.00
_cell.angle_gamma   90.00
#
_symmetry.space_group_name_H-M   'P 1'
#
loop_
_entity.id
_entity.type
_entity.pdbx_description
1 polymer ?
#
loop_
_entity_poly.entity_id
_entity_poly.type
_entity_poly.pdbx_seq_one_letter_code
_entity_poly.pdbx_strand_id
1 'polypeptide(L)' 'MYGRECTHCAGSGKRLVDCPYCRETDAFEHDNLTPGECIACHNAGCVDIACPFCHGSGYFHEAAKAM' A
#
# COMPACT_ATOMS: atom_id res chain seq x y z
N MET A 1 4.45 4.31 24.86
CA MET A 1 4.05 4.20 23.45
C MET A 1 2.52 4.21 23.43
N TYR A 2 1.89 5.36 23.18
CA TYR A 2 0.43 5.52 23.27
C TYR A 2 -0.16 5.52 21.86
N GLY A 3 -0.46 4.33 21.35
CA GLY A 3 -1.14 4.13 20.07
C GLY A 3 -1.63 2.70 19.96
N ARG A 4 -2.86 2.49 19.49
CA ARG A 4 -3.38 1.14 19.24
C ARG A 4 -2.80 0.62 17.93
N GLU A 5 -2.27 -0.59 17.95
CA GLU A 5 -1.73 -1.24 16.76
C GLU A 5 -2.79 -1.28 15.65
N CYS A 6 -2.37 -0.99 14.43
CA CYS A 6 -3.25 -1.05 13.28
C CYS A 6 -3.48 -2.51 12.88
N THR A 7 -4.66 -3.03 13.19
CA THR A 7 -5.07 -4.40 12.86
C THR A 7 -5.14 -4.67 11.35
N HIS A 8 -5.30 -3.63 10.53
CA HIS A 8 -5.30 -3.76 9.07
C HIS A 8 -3.93 -4.06 8.46
N CYS A 9 -2.84 -3.77 9.17
CA CYS A 9 -1.48 -4.06 8.73
C CYS A 9 -0.65 -4.83 9.78
N ALA A 10 -1.27 -5.28 10.87
CA ALA A 10 -0.62 -5.95 12.00
C ALA A 10 0.64 -5.21 12.48
N GLY A 11 0.54 -3.89 12.63
CA GLY A 11 1.66 -3.06 13.09
C GLY A 11 2.75 -2.75 12.05
N SER A 12 2.73 -3.37 10.87
CA SER A 12 3.78 -3.18 9.86
C SER A 12 3.75 -1.80 9.19
N GLY A 13 2.59 -1.12 9.22
CA GLY A 13 2.36 0.13 8.50
C GLY A 13 2.26 -0.05 6.98
N LYS A 14 2.42 -1.26 6.46
CA LYS A 14 2.41 -1.56 5.03
C LYS A 14 1.34 -2.59 4.69
N ARG A 15 0.90 -2.59 3.44
CA ARG A 15 0.04 -3.62 2.91
C ARG A 15 0.53 -4.02 1.53
N LEU A 16 0.65 -5.33 1.33
CA LEU A 16 0.87 -5.90 0.02
C LEU A 16 -0.44 -5.80 -0.77
N VAL A 17 -0.38 -5.14 -1.92
CA VAL A 17 -1.50 -5.01 -2.86
C VAL A 17 -1.05 -5.44 -4.24
N ASP A 18 -2.00 -5.87 -5.08
CA ASP A 18 -1.73 -6.08 -6.49
C ASP A 18 -1.22 -4.78 -7.13
N CYS A 19 -0.25 -4.90 -8.02
CA CYS A 19 0.38 -3.76 -8.66
C CYS A 19 -0.66 -3.06 -9.55
N PRO A 20 -1.07 -1.82 -9.24
CA PRO A 20 -2.14 -1.14 -9.95
C PRO A 20 -1.74 -0.69 -11.36
N TYR A 21 -0.50 -0.94 -11.79
CA TYR A 21 0.00 -0.59 -13.11
C TYR A 21 0.02 -1.78 -14.05
N CYS A 22 0.20 -3.00 -13.54
CA CYS A 22 0.37 -4.19 -14.37
C CYS A 22 -0.63 -5.32 -14.07
N ARG A 23 -1.34 -5.26 -12.94
CA ARG A 23 -2.40 -6.19 -12.56
C ARG A 23 -3.70 -5.42 -12.39
N GLU A 24 -4.77 -6.00 -12.91
CA GLU A 24 -6.13 -5.41 -12.91
C GLU A 24 -6.27 -4.11 -13.70
N THR A 25 -5.30 -3.78 -14.54
CA THR A 25 -5.32 -2.69 -15.51
C THR A 25 -5.85 -3.17 -16.85
N ASP A 26 -6.72 -2.38 -17.47
CA ASP A 26 -7.16 -2.61 -18.84
C ASP A 26 -5.93 -2.67 -19.76
N ALA A 27 -5.96 -3.56 -20.76
CA ALA A 27 -4.86 -3.74 -21.70
C ALA A 27 -4.45 -2.42 -22.39
N PHE A 28 -5.40 -1.48 -22.54
CA PHE A 28 -5.15 -0.13 -23.06
C PHE A 28 -4.21 0.70 -22.18
N GLU A 29 -4.23 0.52 -20.86
CA GLU A 29 -3.34 1.24 -19.94
C GLU A 29 -1.92 0.67 -19.93
N HIS A 30 -1.73 -0.55 -20.46
CA HIS A 30 -0.42 -1.17 -20.65
C HIS A 30 0.34 -0.66 -21.88
N ASP A 31 -0.33 -0.04 -22.86
CA ASP A 31 0.32 0.42 -24.10
C ASP A 31 1.40 1.49 -23.85
N ASN A 32 1.29 2.23 -22.73
CA ASN A 32 2.27 3.24 -22.33
C ASN A 32 3.37 2.69 -21.39
N LEU A 33 3.28 1.41 -20.98
CA LEU A 33 4.36 0.77 -20.24
C LEU A 33 5.38 0.24 -21.23
N THR A 34 6.64 0.63 -21.05
CA THR A 34 7.73 0.12 -21.88
C THR A 34 7.71 -1.41 -21.85
N PRO A 35 7.65 -2.09 -23.01
CA PRO A 35 7.63 -3.55 -23.05
C PRO A 35 8.85 -4.11 -22.31
N GLY A 36 8.60 -4.96 -21.31
CA GLY A 36 9.65 -5.48 -20.46
C GLY A 36 9.22 -5.64 -19.01
N GLU A 37 9.95 -5.01 -18.10
CA GLU A 37 9.74 -5.10 -16.66
C GLU A 37 8.88 -3.93 -16.14
N CYS A 38 7.85 -4.24 -15.33
CA CYS A 38 7.05 -3.20 -14.68
C CYS A 38 7.92 -2.36 -13.73
N ILE A 39 7.98 -1.05 -13.97
CA ILE A 39 8.80 -0.12 -13.15
C ILE A 39 8.37 -0.05 -11.68
N ALA A 40 7.14 -0.44 -11.36
CA ALA A 40 6.59 -0.35 -10.01
C ALA A 40 6.81 -1.65 -9.22
N CYS A 41 6.60 -2.81 -9.85
CA CYS A 41 6.64 -4.11 -9.17
C CYS A 41 7.75 -5.05 -9.65
N HIS A 42 8.55 -4.67 -10.64
CA HIS A 42 9.59 -5.49 -11.23
C HIS A 42 9.11 -6.91 -11.61
N ASN A 43 7.93 -6.98 -12.25
CA ASN A 43 7.25 -8.23 -12.63
C ASN A 43 6.85 -9.16 -11.46
N ALA A 44 6.93 -8.69 -10.20
CA ALA A 44 6.42 -9.45 -9.04
C ALA A 44 4.89 -9.47 -8.98
N GLY A 45 4.22 -8.52 -9.63
CA GLY A 45 2.76 -8.41 -9.66
C GLY A 45 2.13 -7.77 -8.42
N CYS A 46 2.91 -7.52 -7.38
CA CYS A 46 2.46 -6.87 -6.15
C CYS A 46 3.46 -5.80 -5.67
N VAL A 47 2.97 -4.83 -4.90
CA VAL A 47 3.76 -3.75 -4.30
C VAL A 47 3.36 -3.52 -2.85
N ASP A 48 4.33 -3.15 -2.02
CA ASP A 48 4.04 -2.68 -0.66
C ASP A 48 3.64 -1.21 -0.71
N ILE A 49 2.40 -0.93 -0.34
CA ILE A 49 1.93 0.44 -0.14
C ILE A 49 1.83 0.77 1.35
N ALA A 50 1.88 2.07 1.65
CA ALA A 50 1.52 2.54 2.98
C ALA A 50 0.08 2.10 3.30
N CYS A 51 -0.12 1.52 4.48
CA CYS A 51 -1.45 1.11 4.92
C CYS A 51 -2.36 2.35 4.93
N PRO A 52 -3.47 2.37 4.16
CA PRO A 52 -4.30 3.56 4.00
C PRO A 52 -5.05 3.92 5.28
N PHE A 53 -5.15 3.00 6.23
CA PHE A 53 -5.83 3.22 7.50
C PHE A 53 -4.94 3.94 8.52
N CYS A 54 -3.69 3.52 8.68
CA CYS A 54 -2.75 4.16 9.60
C CYS A 54 -1.76 5.10 8.91
N HIS A 55 -1.91 5.32 7.60
CA HIS A 55 -1.04 6.14 6.76
C HIS A 55 0.45 5.81 6.90
N GLY A 56 0.81 4.52 6.93
CA GLY A 56 2.21 4.10 7.08
C GLY A 56 2.72 4.01 8.52
N SER A 57 1.96 4.49 9.51
CA SER A 57 2.43 4.57 10.90
C SER A 57 2.49 3.21 11.61
N GLY A 58 1.70 2.23 11.20
CA GLY A 58 1.55 0.94 11.90
C GLY A 58 0.67 0.99 13.15
N TYR A 59 0.36 2.19 13.65
CA TYR A 59 -0.50 2.42 14.81
C TYR A 59 -1.46 3.60 14.55
N PHE A 60 -2.61 3.56 15.22
CA PHE A 60 -3.52 4.70 15.31
C PHE A 60 -3.15 5.52 16.55
N HIS A 61 -2.86 6.80 16.37
CA HIS A 61 -2.83 7.72 17.49
C HIS A 61 -4.26 7.92 17.96
N GLU A 62 -4.56 7.50 19.20
CA GLU A 62 -5.80 7.91 19.83
C GLU A 62 -5.71 9.43 19.99
N ALA A 63 -6.52 10.16 19.22
CA ALA A 63 -6.63 11.60 19.39
C ALA A 63 -6.89 11.84 20.87
N ALA A 64 -5.96 12.53 21.55
CA ALA A 64 -6.14 12.92 22.92
C ALA A 64 -7.50 13.62 22.99
N LYS A 65 -8.46 12.97 23.68
CA LYS A 65 -9.77 13.54 23.92
C LYS A 65 -9.50 14.84 24.67
N ALA A 66 -9.59 15.98 23.98
CA ALA A 66 -9.45 17.29 24.59
C ALA A 66 -10.53 17.35 25.67
N MET A 67 -10.09 17.30 26.92
CA MET A 67 -10.91 17.49 28.11
C MET A 67 -10.71 18.92 28.59
#